data_AF-A0A517QWH6-F1
#
_entry.id   AF-A0A517QWH6-F1
#
_cell.length_a   1.000
_cell.length_b   1.000
_cell.length_c   1.000
_cell.angle_alpha   90.00
_cell.angle_beta   90.00
_cell.angle_gamma   90.00
#
_symmetry.space_group_name_H-M   'P 1'
#
loop_
_entity.id
_entity.type
_entity.pdbx_description
1 polymer ?
#
loop_
_entity_poly.entity_id
_entity_poly.type
_entity_poly.pdbx_seq_one_letter_code
_entity_poly.pdbx_strand_id
1 'polypeptide(L)'
;MSLAEIKTAISRPNETIATGFEDGTLVLVDGRLISGNITVEEDHYLYSSADKNESFTKVEVEVYSPAISGMPEGLLEDLGKHEIDDLHYFLVNLKGE
;
A
#
# COMPACT_ATOMS: atom_id res chain seq x y z
N MET A 1 2.34 2.37 -17.80
CA MET A 1 1.86 1.16 -17.13
C MET A 1 1.44 0.16 -18.20
N SER A 2 1.98 -1.06 -18.15
CA SER A 2 1.64 -2.16 -19.05
C SER A 2 0.44 -2.96 -18.54
N LEU A 3 -0.20 -3.70 -19.45
CA LEU A 3 -1.40 -4.51 -19.18
C LEU A 3 -1.19 -5.55 -18.06
N ALA A 4 0.04 -6.05 -17.91
CA ALA A 4 0.41 -6.98 -16.85
C ALA A 4 0.46 -6.30 -15.48
N GLU A 5 0.94 -5.06 -15.40
CA GLU A 5 1.07 -4.32 -14.14
C GLU A 5 -0.29 -3.96 -13.55
N ILE A 6 -1.27 -3.57 -14.37
CA ILE A 6 -2.64 -3.27 -13.92
C ILE A 6 -3.33 -4.54 -13.40
N LYS A 7 -3.19 -5.67 -14.10
CA LYS A 7 -3.76 -6.94 -13.64
C LYS A 7 -3.15 -7.38 -12.32
N THR A 8 -1.83 -7.27 -12.15
CA THR A 8 -1.17 -7.58 -10.88
C THR A 8 -1.65 -6.67 -9.75
N ALA A 9 -1.74 -5.36 -10.00
CA ALA A 9 -2.23 -4.39 -9.02
C ALA A 9 -3.68 -4.66 -8.57
N ILE A 10 -4.54 -5.20 -9.45
CA ILE A 10 -5.91 -5.59 -9.09
C ILE A 10 -5.94 -6.96 -8.40
N SER A 11 -5.15 -7.93 -8.89
CA SER A 11 -5.09 -9.29 -8.33
C SER A 11 -4.57 -9.29 -6.90
N ARG A 12 -3.57 -8.43 -6.66
CA ARG A 12 -2.74 -8.42 -5.46
C ARG A 12 -2.44 -6.98 -5.11
N PRO A 13 -3.45 -6.24 -4.65
CA PRO A 13 -3.33 -4.80 -4.40
C PRO A 13 -2.30 -4.47 -3.33
N ASN A 14 -2.02 -5.42 -2.43
CA ASN A 14 -1.01 -5.31 -1.39
C ASN A 14 0.41 -5.74 -1.85
N GLU A 15 0.58 -6.38 -3.02
CA GLU A 15 1.92 -6.78 -3.54
C GLU A 15 2.59 -5.68 -4.38
N THR A 16 1.81 -4.73 -4.90
CA THR A 16 2.31 -3.72 -5.87
C THR A 16 2.44 -2.33 -5.25
N ILE A 17 2.24 -2.19 -3.93
CA ILE A 17 2.54 -0.94 -3.25
C ILE A 17 4.06 -0.78 -3.27
N ALA A 18 4.54 0.35 -3.78
CA ALA A 18 5.96 0.62 -3.85
C ALA A 18 6.54 0.59 -2.43
N THR A 19 7.58 -0.20 -2.22
CA THR A 19 8.30 -0.29 -0.95
C THR A 19 8.71 1.11 -0.50
N GLY A 20 8.11 1.61 0.59
CA GLY A 20 8.35 2.96 1.12
C GLY A 20 7.25 4.00 0.91
N PHE A 21 6.08 3.61 0.37
CA PHE A 21 4.88 4.46 0.29
C PHE A 21 3.65 3.73 0.85
N GLU A 22 3.84 3.01 1.95
CA GLU A 22 2.74 2.36 2.66
C GLU A 22 2.28 3.29 3.77
N ASP A 23 0.99 3.64 3.76
CA ASP A 23 0.36 4.06 5.01
C ASP A 23 0.44 2.88 5.98
N GLY A 24 0.76 3.15 7.24
CA GLY A 24 0.98 2.12 8.22
C GLY A 24 0.83 2.68 9.62
N THR A 25 0.74 1.79 10.60
CA THR A 25 0.71 2.14 12.02
C THR A 25 1.84 1.46 12.75
N LEU A 26 2.62 2.25 13.48
CA LEU A 26 3.61 1.79 14.44
C LEU A 26 3.03 1.92 15.86
N VAL A 27 3.14 0.84 16.63
CA VAL A 27 2.97 0.84 18.07
C VAL A 27 4.37 0.87 18.67
N LEU A 28 4.71 1.94 19.38
CA LEU A 28 5.99 2.08 20.05
C LEU A 28 5.97 1.38 21.41
N VAL A 29 7.13 0.96 21.90
CA VAL A 29 7.28 0.31 23.22
C VAL A 29 6.87 1.19 24.40
N ASP A 30 6.78 2.51 24.19
CA ASP A 30 6.26 3.47 25.17
C ASP A 30 4.73 3.62 25.14
N GLY A 31 4.05 2.85 24.28
CA GLY A 31 2.60 2.83 24.11
C GLY A 31 2.07 3.89 23.12
N ARG A 32 2.92 4.69 22.48
CA ARG A 32 2.47 5.64 21.45
C ARG A 32 2.09 4.92 20.16
N LEU A 33 1.03 5.42 19.53
CA LEU A 33 0.55 5.01 18.21
C LEU A 33 0.91 6.10 17.19
N ILE A 34 1.61 5.71 16.14
CA ILE A 34 1.99 6.60 15.04
C ILE A 34 1.44 6.03 13.75
N SER A 35 0.55 6.78 13.10
CA SER A 35 -0.05 6.41 11.82
C SER A 35 0.30 7.43 10.73
N GLY A 36 0.69 6.95 9.56
CA GLY A 36 1.00 7.75 8.39
C GLY A 36 1.87 6.98 7.41
N ASN A 37 2.62 7.67 6.55
CA ASN A 37 3.51 6.99 5.61
C ASN A 37 4.72 6.41 6.36
N ILE A 38 4.89 5.10 6.26
CA ILE A 38 5.98 4.35 6.88
C ILE A 38 6.86 3.74 5.79
N THR A 39 8.15 4.06 5.83
CA THR A 39 9.17 3.32 5.07
C THR A 39 9.88 2.36 6.00
N VAL A 40 9.86 1.08 5.64
CA VAL A 40 10.57 0.03 6.37
C VAL A 40 11.98 -0.10 5.81
N GLU A 41 12.99 0.18 6.63
CA GLU A 41 14.40 -0.08 6.30
C GLU A 41 14.93 -1.27 7.12
N GLU A 42 16.19 -1.62 6.90
CA GLU A 42 16.82 -2.81 7.51
C GLU A 42 16.83 -2.72 9.04
N ASP A 43 17.14 -1.55 9.61
CA ASP A 43 17.29 -1.34 11.06
C ASP A 43 16.25 -0.40 11.70
N HIS A 44 15.50 0.35 10.88
CA HIS A 44 14.61 1.40 11.37
C HIS A 44 13.36 1.56 10.49
N TYR A 45 12.37 2.25 11.02
CA TYR A 45 11.16 2.71 10.35
C TYR A 45 11.23 4.22 10.20
N LEU A 46 11.07 4.74 8.99
CA LEU A 46 10.92 6.16 8.74
C LEU A 46 9.44 6.50 8.66
N TYR A 47 8.99 7.34 9.58
CA TYR A 47 7.67 7.95 9.55
C TYR A 47 7.73 9.28 8.81
N SER A 48 6.81 9.49 7.87
CA SER A 48 6.60 10.75 7.18
C SER A 48 5.14 11.17 7.21
N SER A 49 4.92 12.46 7.48
CA SER A 49 3.65 13.17 7.41
C SER A 49 3.90 14.57 6.85
N ALA A 50 2.84 15.27 6.45
CA ALA A 50 2.91 16.59 5.82
C ALA A 50 3.78 17.59 6.61
N ASP A 51 3.79 17.48 7.94
CA ASP A 51 4.46 18.42 8.84
C ASP A 51 5.65 17.82 9.60
N LYS A 52 5.91 16.50 9.46
CA LYS A 52 6.86 15.81 10.33
C LYS A 52 7.49 14.57 9.70
N ASN A 53 8.80 14.43 9.89
CA ASN A 53 9.54 13.19 9.62
C ASN A 53 10.19 12.72 10.91
N GLU A 54 10.04 11.45 11.27
CA GLU A 54 10.67 10.81 12.42
C GLU A 54 11.25 9.46 12.03
N SER A 55 12.28 9.01 12.75
CA SER A 55 12.85 7.68 12.58
C SER A 55 12.75 6.93 13.89
N PHE A 56 12.31 5.67 13.82
CA PHE A 56 12.17 4.77 14.96
C PHE A 56 12.99 3.52 14.70
N THR A 57 13.92 3.19 15.60
CA THR A 57 14.64 1.92 15.51
C THR A 57 13.69 0.74 15.73
N LYS A 58 13.99 -0.43 15.18
CA LYS A 58 13.12 -1.62 15.36
C LYS A 58 12.95 -2.04 16.83
N VAL A 59 13.87 -1.66 17.72
CA VAL A 59 13.75 -1.93 19.16
C VAL A 59 12.80 -0.97 19.88
N GLU A 60 12.51 0.20 19.29
CA GLU A 60 11.54 1.16 19.79
C GLU A 60 10.11 0.84 19.32
N VAL A 61 9.96 -0.06 18.34
CA VAL A 61 8.68 -0.47 17.76
C VAL A 61 8.29 -1.85 18.30
N GLU A 62 7.16 -1.90 19.00
CA GLU A 62 6.58 -3.14 19.48
C GLU A 62 5.82 -3.87 18.35
N VAL A 63 5.03 -3.14 17.57
CA VAL A 63 4.22 -3.69 16.47
C VAL A 63 4.24 -2.74 15.26
N TYR A 64 4.46 -3.30 14.07
CA TYR A 64 4.18 -2.63 12.80
C TYR A 64 2.97 -3.28 12.14
N SER A 65 1.99 -2.47 11.73
CA SER A 65 0.82 -2.90 10.97
C SER A 65 0.72 -2.08 9.69
N PRO A 66 1.08 -2.64 8.52
CA PRO A 66 0.88 -1.97 7.24
C PRO A 66 -0.62 -1.74 7.00
N ALA A 67 -0.98 -0.63 6.35
CA ALA A 67 -2.34 -0.42 5.91
C ALA A 67 -2.68 -1.47 4.84
N ILE A 68 -3.86 -2.06 4.99
CA ILE A 68 -4.41 -2.94 3.98
C ILE A 68 -4.98 -2.04 2.89
N SER A 69 -4.70 -2.35 1.62
CA SER A 69 -5.34 -1.66 0.51
C SER A 69 -6.85 -1.67 0.67
N GLY A 70 -7.49 -0.51 0.45
CA GLY A 70 -8.94 -0.42 0.40
C GLY A 70 -9.56 -1.15 -0.80
N MET A 71 -8.73 -1.69 -1.71
CA MET A 71 -9.17 -2.52 -2.82
C MET A 71 -9.53 -3.92 -2.31
N PRO A 72 -10.74 -4.44 -2.60
CA PRO A 72 -11.13 -5.79 -2.20
C PRO A 72 -10.24 -6.84 -2.86
N GLU A 73 -9.79 -7.82 -2.08
CA GLU A 73 -9.12 -9.01 -2.60
C GLU A 73 -10.10 -9.89 -3.38
N GLY A 74 -9.62 -10.65 -4.37
CA GLY A 74 -10.45 -11.58 -5.13
C GLY A 74 -11.31 -10.95 -6.22
N LEU A 75 -11.17 -9.65 -6.54
CA LEU A 75 -11.97 -9.00 -7.59
C LEU A 75 -11.87 -9.71 -8.96
N LEU A 76 -10.73 -10.34 -9.27
CA LEU A 76 -10.56 -11.10 -10.51
C LEU A 76 -11.20 -12.50 -10.48
N GLU A 77 -11.53 -13.00 -9.30
CA GLU A 77 -12.25 -14.27 -9.11
C GLU A 77 -13.76 -14.05 -9.31
N ASP A 78 -14.23 -12.84 -8.98
CA ASP A 78 -15.61 -12.41 -9.14
C ASP A 78 -15.94 -11.90 -10.55
N LEU A 79 -14.94 -11.43 -11.30
CA LEU A 79 -15.12 -10.89 -12.66
C LEU A 79 -14.86 -11.92 -13.75
N GLY A 80 -15.78 -12.02 -14.71
CA GLY A 80 -15.59 -12.76 -15.95
C GLY A 80 -14.50 -12.16 -16.82
N LYS A 81 -13.92 -12.99 -17.70
CA LYS A 81 -12.82 -12.59 -18.61
C LYS A 81 -13.13 -11.33 -19.43
N HIS A 82 -14.38 -11.18 -19.88
CA HIS A 82 -14.83 -10.00 -20.62
C HIS A 82 -14.88 -8.74 -19.75
N GLU A 83 -15.32 -8.85 -18.50
CA GLU A 83 -15.43 -7.72 -17.58
C GLU A 83 -14.04 -7.20 -17.16
N ILE A 84 -13.06 -8.10 -17.06
CA ILE A 84 -11.66 -7.74 -16.83
C ILE A 84 -11.09 -6.95 -18.01
N ASP A 85 -11.40 -7.36 -19.25
CA ASP A 85 -10.92 -6.68 -20.46
C ASP A 85 -11.58 -5.30 -20.64
N ASP A 86 -12.87 -5.17 -20.29
CA ASP A 86 -13.59 -3.90 -20.28
C ASP A 86 -13.09 -2.96 -19.18
N LEU A 87 -12.88 -3.47 -17.95
CA LEU A 87 -12.26 -2.71 -16.86
C LEU A 87 -10.87 -2.21 -17.25
N HIS A 88 -10.08 -3.07 -17.91
CA HIS A 88 -8.78 -2.69 -18.44
C HIS A 88 -8.89 -1.56 -19.48
N TYR A 89 -9.81 -1.69 -20.45
CA TYR A 89 -10.05 -0.65 -21.44
C TYR A 89 -10.45 0.67 -20.78
N PHE A 90 -11.30 0.62 -19.76
CA PHE A 90 -11.69 1.80 -18.99
C PHE A 90 -10.50 2.46 -18.29
N LEU A 91 -9.71 1.70 -17.52
CA LEU A 91 -8.59 2.22 -16.74
C LEU A 91 -7.47 2.80 -17.62
N VAL A 92 -7.17 2.19 -18.77
CA VAL A 92 -6.16 2.69 -19.71
C VAL A 92 -6.59 4.02 -20.36
N ASN A 93 -7.89 4.21 -20.56
CA ASN A 93 -8.44 5.44 -21.12
C ASN A 93 -8.80 6.48 -20.05
N LEU A 94 -8.59 6.16 -18.77
CA LEU A 94 -8.76 7.08 -17.65
C LEU A 94 -7.59 8.08 -17.61
N LYS A 95 -7.53 9.00 -18.59
CA LYS A 95 -6.73 10.21 -18.43
C LYS A 95 -7.53 11.15 -17.52
N GLY A 96 -6.95 11.48 -16.37
CA GLY A 96 -7.55 12.40 -15.41
C GLY A 96 -7.90 13.74 -16.06
N GLU A 97 -9.09 14.23 -15.74
CA GLU A 97 -9.39 15.67 -15.82
C GLU A 97 -8.53 16.45 -14.81
#